data_AF-A0AAD5KWI5-F1
#
_entry.id   AF-A0AAD5KWI5-F1
#
_cell.length_a   1.000
_cell.length_b   1.000
_cell.length_c   1.000
_cell.angle_alpha   90.00
_cell.angle_beta   90.00
_cell.angle_gamma   90.00
#
_symmetry.space_group_name_H-M   'P 1'
#
loop_
_entity.id
_entity.type
_entity.pdbx_description
1 polymer ?
#
loop_
_entity_poly.entity_id
_entity_poly.type
_entity_poly.pdbx_seq_one_letter_code
_entity_poly.pdbx_strand_id
1 'polypeptide(L)'
;MSMVEATKNSETDSQLPLYWGWFVKPEYSSSFLSRSRKLLADTLQDIPDFLKDVQNFTHKVYISDILSHYTRENPEEVLHCTAMYNGVYPNYSPGAEEYSEKQVVKDSVNQVSTLHSIGWILTPRTFGARIKLTNDQLLLWNQNDTEGNPPQSAANAKEPTSPVTYYQSHTVFKENATDQDPDVMGNFQPTSGFGSKAHLTLGCSPGVAAVTTGYDLVDLIRLEGINSSEVKTYSLSTGGWLRNYGEGQWIFYPTKQFLLESTFLGYGSGAHGLEASFALLCLLCCSAIISMFKELS
;
A
#
# COMPACT_ATOMS: atom_id res chain seq x y z
N MET A 1 -8.09 -8.41 -53.57
CA MET A 1 -7.41 -9.49 -52.82
C MET A 1 -7.04 -8.90 -51.48
N SER A 2 -7.77 -9.28 -50.44
CA SER A 2 -7.93 -8.52 -49.20
C SER A 2 -6.74 -8.65 -48.25
N MET A 3 -6.50 -7.57 -47.49
CA MET A 3 -5.56 -7.41 -46.37
C MET A 3 -5.84 -8.33 -45.15
N VAL A 4 -6.32 -9.56 -45.37
CA VAL A 4 -6.88 -10.44 -44.32
C VAL A 4 -5.96 -11.62 -43.96
N GLU A 5 -4.81 -11.78 -44.59
CA GLU A 5 -3.96 -12.97 -44.39
C GLU A 5 -2.56 -12.73 -43.80
N ALA A 6 -2.25 -11.53 -43.28
CA ALA A 6 -0.94 -11.22 -42.71
C ALA A 6 -0.90 -11.05 -41.17
N THR A 7 -1.95 -11.46 -40.45
CA THR A 7 -2.02 -11.38 -38.96
C THR A 7 -2.20 -12.73 -38.27
N LYS A 8 -1.89 -13.85 -38.95
CA LYS A 8 -1.67 -15.15 -38.31
C LYS A 8 -0.17 -15.45 -38.31
N ASN A 9 0.54 -14.91 -37.31
CA ASN A 9 1.77 -15.47 -36.72
C ASN A 9 2.57 -14.38 -35.99
N SER A 10 2.08 -13.99 -34.82
CA SER A 10 2.93 -13.73 -33.65
C SER A 10 2.05 -13.99 -32.42
N GLU A 11 1.98 -15.24 -32.00
CA GLU A 11 1.57 -15.58 -30.64
C GLU A 11 2.52 -14.81 -29.71
N THR A 12 2.06 -13.66 -29.24
CA THR A 12 2.68 -12.98 -28.11
C THR A 12 2.30 -13.85 -26.92
N ASP A 13 3.23 -14.69 -26.51
CA ASP A 13 3.14 -15.50 -25.30
C ASP A 13 2.74 -14.55 -24.16
N SER A 14 1.46 -14.59 -23.75
CA SER A 14 0.86 -13.54 -22.94
C SER A 14 1.33 -13.71 -21.49
N GLN A 15 2.51 -13.19 -21.20
CA GLN A 15 3.08 -13.25 -19.86
C GLN A 15 2.15 -12.54 -18.87
N LEU A 16 1.86 -13.22 -17.76
CA LEU A 16 1.12 -12.63 -16.66
C LEU A 16 1.86 -11.41 -16.10
N PRO A 17 1.16 -10.38 -15.59
CA PRO A 17 1.80 -9.32 -14.84
C PRO A 17 2.52 -9.90 -13.62
N LEU A 18 3.53 -9.21 -13.09
CA LEU A 18 4.22 -9.58 -11.85
C LEU A 18 3.23 -9.71 -10.67
N TYR A 19 2.26 -8.80 -10.61
CA TYR A 19 1.18 -8.85 -9.64
C TYR A 19 -0.05 -8.08 -10.12
N TRP A 20 -1.20 -8.42 -9.55
CA TRP A 20 -2.45 -7.70 -9.69
C TRP A 20 -2.71 -6.88 -8.42
N GLY A 21 -3.32 -5.69 -8.57
CA GLY A 21 -3.65 -4.86 -7.42
C GLY A 21 -4.37 -3.57 -7.76
N TRP A 22 -4.70 -2.82 -6.72
CA TRP A 22 -5.29 -1.49 -6.81
C TRP A 22 -4.18 -0.43 -6.73
N PHE A 23 -4.07 0.41 -7.76
CA PHE A 23 -3.10 1.49 -7.85
C PHE A 23 -3.80 2.81 -7.53
N VAL A 24 -3.38 3.46 -6.45
CA VAL A 24 -3.95 4.73 -5.98
C VAL A 24 -3.65 5.82 -7.00
N LYS A 25 -4.65 6.64 -7.36
CA LYS A 25 -4.43 7.76 -8.28
C LYS A 25 -3.35 8.72 -7.77
N PRO A 26 -2.55 9.36 -8.66
CA PRO A 26 -1.33 10.06 -8.26
C PRO A 26 -1.55 11.18 -7.24
N GLU A 27 -2.66 11.92 -7.36
CA GLU A 27 -2.99 13.00 -6.44
C GLU A 27 -3.35 12.51 -5.03
N TYR A 28 -4.03 11.36 -4.93
CA TYR A 28 -4.33 10.74 -3.63
C TYR A 28 -3.09 10.07 -3.04
N SER A 29 -2.28 9.42 -3.88
CA SER A 29 -1.04 8.76 -3.48
C SER A 29 -0.03 9.75 -2.86
N SER A 30 0.26 10.84 -3.58
CA SER A 30 1.19 11.87 -3.09
C SER A 30 0.68 12.59 -1.84
N SER A 31 -0.62 12.91 -1.79
CA SER A 31 -1.25 13.53 -0.63
C SER A 31 -1.22 12.62 0.60
N PHE A 32 -1.53 11.33 0.42
CA PHE A 32 -1.54 10.35 1.50
C PHE A 32 -0.14 10.03 2.03
N LEU A 33 0.88 9.98 1.16
CA LEU A 33 2.29 9.87 1.57
C LEU A 33 2.72 11.05 2.45
N SER A 34 2.45 12.28 1.99
CA SER A 34 2.78 13.50 2.74
C SER A 34 2.08 13.52 4.11
N ARG A 35 0.81 13.14 4.15
CA ARG A 35 0.03 13.03 5.39
C ARG A 35 0.61 11.98 6.33
N SER A 36 0.97 10.81 5.81
CA SER A 36 1.52 9.71 6.61
C SER A 36 2.88 10.09 7.22
N ARG A 37 3.75 10.77 6.45
CA ARG A 37 5.03 11.29 6.97
C ARG A 37 4.80 12.35 8.05
N LYS A 38 3.84 13.26 7.84
CA LYS A 38 3.49 14.27 8.85
C LYS A 38 2.94 13.63 10.12
N LEU A 39 2.03 12.66 10.01
CA LEU A 39 1.51 11.91 11.16
C LEU A 39 2.65 11.26 11.96
N LEU A 40 3.57 10.58 11.29
CA LEU A 40 4.71 9.95 11.93
C LEU A 40 5.60 10.99 12.65
N ALA A 41 5.92 12.11 11.98
CA ALA A 41 6.72 13.18 12.55
C ALA A 41 6.07 13.82 13.78
N ASP A 42 4.79 14.18 13.68
CA ASP A 42 4.03 14.79 14.78
C ASP A 42 3.92 13.82 15.96
N THR A 43 3.67 12.54 15.70
CA THR A 43 3.55 11.54 16.79
C THR A 43 4.88 11.26 17.47
N LEU A 44 5.99 11.21 16.72
CA LEU A 44 7.33 11.13 17.28
C LEU A 44 7.66 12.35 18.16
N GLN A 45 7.16 13.53 17.79
CA GLN A 45 7.35 14.75 18.57
C GLN A 45 6.49 14.76 19.85
N ASP A 46 5.26 14.26 19.76
CA ASP A 46 4.25 14.38 20.82
C ASP A 46 4.31 13.27 21.87
N ILE A 47 4.81 12.07 21.51
CA ILE A 47 4.79 10.89 22.37
C ILE A 47 6.22 10.42 22.70
N PRO A 48 6.80 10.82 23.85
CA PRO A 48 8.20 10.50 24.19
C PRO A 48 8.52 9.01 24.25
N ASP A 49 7.59 8.19 24.74
CA ASP A 49 7.78 6.73 24.81
C ASP A 49 7.86 6.10 23.42
N PHE A 50 7.07 6.61 22.47
CA PHE A 50 7.11 6.19 21.07
C PHE A 50 8.41 6.62 20.41
N LEU A 51 8.82 7.88 20.58
CA LEU A 51 10.11 8.36 20.09
C LEU A 51 11.25 7.50 20.61
N LYS A 52 11.31 7.27 21.93
CA LYS A 52 12.37 6.47 22.55
C LYS A 52 12.43 5.06 21.97
N ASP A 53 11.28 4.41 21.80
CA ASP A 53 11.23 3.07 21.25
C ASP A 53 11.71 3.04 19.79
N VAL A 54 11.26 3.99 18.97
CA VAL A 54 11.70 4.11 17.57
C VAL A 54 13.19 4.43 17.47
N GLN A 55 13.73 5.29 18.32
CA GLN A 55 15.18 5.56 18.39
C GLN A 55 15.96 4.29 18.76
N ASN A 56 15.45 3.46 19.66
CA ASN A 56 16.13 2.23 20.09
C ASN A 56 16.30 1.24 18.93
N PHE A 57 15.24 0.97 18.17
CA PHE A 57 15.31 -0.04 17.11
C PHE A 57 15.83 0.49 15.77
N THR A 58 15.73 1.80 15.49
CA THR A 58 16.31 2.40 14.27
C THR A 58 17.76 2.85 14.46
N HIS A 59 18.20 3.01 15.71
CA HIS A 59 19.47 3.64 16.09
C HIS A 59 19.63 5.07 15.55
N LYS A 60 18.53 5.79 15.34
CA LYS A 60 18.51 7.19 14.90
C LYS A 60 18.16 8.10 16.05
N VAL A 61 18.80 9.26 16.12
CA VAL A 61 18.57 10.25 17.20
C VAL A 61 17.54 11.27 16.78
N TYR A 62 17.68 11.83 15.57
CA TYR A 62 16.81 12.90 15.10
C TYR A 62 15.59 12.36 14.37
N ILE A 63 14.43 13.02 14.54
CA ILE A 63 13.18 12.68 13.85
C ILE A 63 13.39 12.65 12.33
N SER A 64 14.15 13.60 11.78
CA SER A 64 14.48 13.62 10.33
C SER A 64 15.17 12.35 9.85
N ASP A 65 16.04 11.77 10.68
CA ASP A 65 16.77 10.55 10.35
C ASP A 65 15.88 9.31 10.47
N ILE A 66 14.94 9.31 11.43
CA ILE A 66 13.89 8.29 11.55
C ILE A 66 12.99 8.33 10.31
N LEU A 67 12.53 9.51 9.89
CA LEU A 67 11.71 9.64 8.69
C LEU A 67 12.46 9.18 7.43
N SER A 68 13.77 9.43 7.37
CA SER A 68 14.63 9.00 6.26
C SER A 68 15.06 7.53 6.35
N HIS A 69 14.82 6.87 7.49
CA HIS A 69 15.08 5.44 7.67
C HIS A 69 14.08 4.59 6.88
N TYR A 70 12.83 5.05 6.76
CA TYR A 70 11.78 4.38 6.01
C TYR A 70 11.63 4.98 4.62
N THR A 71 12.13 4.28 3.62
CA THR A 71 12.12 4.72 2.22
C THR A 71 11.42 3.71 1.33
N ARG A 72 10.93 4.18 0.17
CA ARG A 72 10.39 3.31 -0.88
C ARG A 72 11.48 3.10 -1.92
N GLU A 73 11.62 1.86 -2.39
CA GLU A 73 12.58 1.52 -3.46
C GLU A 73 12.31 2.34 -4.73
N ASN A 74 11.04 2.49 -5.10
CA ASN A 74 10.59 3.32 -6.21
C ASN A 74 9.74 4.49 -5.69
N PRO A 75 10.34 5.63 -5.29
CA PRO A 75 9.61 6.75 -4.68
C PRO A 75 8.60 7.41 -5.64
N GLU A 76 8.87 7.37 -6.94
CA GLU A 76 8.02 7.95 -7.99
C GLU A 76 6.78 7.10 -8.31
N GLU A 77 6.77 5.82 -7.93
CA GLU A 77 5.60 4.97 -8.15
C GLU A 77 4.44 5.40 -7.24
N VAL A 78 3.21 5.28 -7.73
CA VAL A 78 2.03 5.45 -6.88
C VAL A 78 1.94 4.33 -5.83
N LEU A 79 1.25 4.62 -4.73
CA LEU A 79 0.90 3.61 -3.74
C LEU A 79 -0.01 2.56 -4.40
N HIS A 80 0.16 1.30 -4.01
CA HIS A 80 -0.69 0.22 -4.47
C HIS A 80 -0.95 -0.79 -3.35
N CYS A 81 -2.10 -1.46 -3.44
CA CYS A 81 -2.48 -2.60 -2.61
C CYS A 81 -2.50 -3.86 -3.48
N THR A 82 -1.55 -4.78 -3.25
CA THR A 82 -1.41 -5.99 -4.05
C THR A 82 -2.46 -7.03 -3.69
N ALA A 83 -3.30 -7.41 -4.65
CA ALA A 83 -4.35 -8.42 -4.49
C ALA A 83 -3.86 -9.86 -4.75
N MET A 84 -2.91 -10.03 -5.68
CA MET A 84 -2.31 -11.31 -6.03
C MET A 84 -0.90 -11.11 -6.57
N TYR A 85 0.08 -11.85 -6.06
CA TYR A 85 1.45 -11.89 -6.60
C TYR A 85 1.63 -13.11 -7.50
N ASN A 86 1.87 -12.88 -8.79
CA ASN A 86 1.95 -13.96 -9.76
C ASN A 86 3.34 -14.60 -9.83
N GLY A 87 4.40 -13.97 -9.29
CA GLY A 87 5.77 -14.42 -9.52
C GLY A 87 6.33 -13.94 -10.86
N VAL A 88 7.48 -14.48 -11.24
CA VAL A 88 8.19 -14.09 -12.46
C VAL A 88 8.27 -15.29 -13.38
N TYR A 89 8.01 -15.09 -14.67
CA TYR A 89 8.18 -16.14 -15.69
C TYR A 89 9.60 -16.73 -15.64
N PRO A 90 9.79 -18.06 -15.84
CA PRO A 90 8.75 -19.09 -16.06
C PRO A 90 8.17 -19.70 -14.78
N ASN A 91 8.54 -19.17 -13.61
CA ASN A 91 8.23 -19.76 -12.30
C ASN A 91 7.14 -18.95 -11.59
N TYR A 92 5.93 -18.98 -12.14
CA TYR A 92 4.79 -18.32 -11.50
C TYR A 92 4.42 -18.99 -10.18
N SER A 93 3.88 -18.19 -9.26
CA SER A 93 3.26 -18.64 -8.02
C SER A 93 2.10 -19.60 -8.32
N PRO A 94 1.88 -20.63 -7.48
CA PRO A 94 0.72 -21.50 -7.62
C PRO A 94 -0.60 -20.71 -7.72
N GLY A 95 -1.44 -21.05 -8.70
CA GLY A 95 -2.74 -20.42 -8.93
C GLY A 95 -2.70 -19.06 -9.65
N ALA A 96 -1.54 -18.56 -10.09
CA ALA A 96 -1.44 -17.27 -10.81
C ALA A 96 -2.23 -17.26 -12.13
N GLU A 97 -2.14 -18.34 -12.91
CA GLU A 97 -2.86 -18.49 -14.17
C GLU A 97 -4.37 -18.60 -13.92
N GLU A 98 -4.79 -19.49 -13.01
CA GLU A 98 -6.20 -19.66 -12.63
C GLU A 98 -6.81 -18.33 -12.15
N TYR A 99 -6.09 -17.59 -11.31
CA TYR A 99 -6.52 -16.29 -10.83
C TYR A 99 -6.75 -15.31 -11.99
N SER A 100 -5.80 -15.24 -12.92
CA SER A 100 -5.87 -14.30 -14.06
C SER A 100 -6.99 -14.66 -15.04
N GLU A 101 -7.40 -15.93 -15.08
CA GLU A 101 -8.50 -16.40 -15.93
C GLU A 101 -9.89 -16.14 -15.35
N LYS A 102 -10.01 -15.82 -14.04
CA LYS A 102 -11.30 -15.54 -13.39
C LYS A 102 -12.03 -14.39 -14.09
N GLN A 103 -13.31 -14.59 -14.40
CA GLN A 103 -14.13 -13.56 -15.05
C GLN A 103 -14.19 -12.27 -14.22
N VAL A 104 -14.29 -12.38 -12.89
CA VAL A 104 -14.29 -11.21 -11.99
C VAL A 104 -12.99 -10.39 -12.10
N VAL A 105 -11.84 -11.05 -12.30
CA VAL A 105 -10.55 -10.35 -12.48
C VAL A 105 -10.55 -9.62 -13.81
N LYS A 106 -10.93 -10.29 -14.90
CA LYS A 106 -11.02 -9.71 -16.25
C LYS A 106 -11.97 -8.52 -16.32
N ASP A 107 -13.15 -8.63 -15.71
CA ASP A 107 -14.16 -7.58 -15.68
C ASP A 107 -13.73 -6.37 -14.82
N SER A 108 -12.85 -6.60 -13.85
CA SER A 108 -12.37 -5.57 -12.92
C SER A 108 -11.15 -4.79 -13.44
N VAL A 109 -10.48 -5.26 -14.49
CA VAL A 109 -9.33 -4.54 -15.06
C VAL A 109 -9.78 -3.15 -15.54
N ASN A 110 -9.03 -2.12 -15.17
CA ASN A 110 -9.33 -0.70 -15.42
C ASN A 110 -10.54 -0.14 -14.64
N GLN A 111 -11.20 -0.93 -13.79
CA GLN A 111 -12.26 -0.40 -12.94
C GLN A 111 -11.68 0.45 -11.82
N VAL A 112 -12.35 1.58 -11.57
CA VAL A 112 -12.03 2.50 -10.47
C VAL A 112 -12.85 2.10 -9.25
N SER A 113 -12.18 1.98 -8.11
CA SER A 113 -12.81 1.77 -6.81
C SER A 113 -12.06 2.55 -5.73
N THR A 114 -12.62 2.62 -4.53
CA THR A 114 -12.02 3.35 -3.41
C THR A 114 -11.42 2.36 -2.42
N LEU A 115 -10.12 2.50 -2.11
CA LEU A 115 -9.50 1.81 -0.98
C LEU A 115 -9.73 2.61 0.31
N HIS A 116 -9.99 1.92 1.41
CA HIS A 116 -10.25 2.51 2.71
C HIS A 116 -9.05 2.28 3.63
N SER A 117 -8.26 3.31 3.88
CA SER A 117 -7.18 3.26 4.87
C SER A 117 -7.75 3.53 6.26
N ILE A 118 -7.71 2.51 7.11
CA ILE A 118 -8.29 2.52 8.46
C ILE A 118 -7.26 2.74 9.57
N GLY A 119 -5.96 2.69 9.25
CA GLY A 119 -4.89 2.94 10.20
C GLY A 119 -3.51 2.88 9.57
N TRP A 120 -2.49 3.19 10.35
CA TRP A 120 -1.09 3.02 9.98
C TRP A 120 -0.41 2.02 10.89
N ILE A 121 0.62 1.36 10.39
CA ILE A 121 1.48 0.48 11.17
C ILE A 121 2.92 0.97 11.08
N LEU A 122 3.65 0.87 12.18
CA LEU A 122 5.10 1.03 12.22
C LEU A 122 5.70 -0.16 12.95
N THR A 123 6.69 -0.79 12.32
CA THR A 123 7.54 -1.84 12.90
C THR A 123 9.01 -1.46 12.70
N PRO A 124 9.96 -2.19 13.29
CA PRO A 124 11.38 -2.00 12.95
C PRO A 124 11.72 -2.22 11.47
N ARG A 125 10.84 -2.88 10.72
CA ARG A 125 11.04 -3.22 9.31
C ARG A 125 10.30 -2.29 8.36
N THR A 126 9.07 -1.88 8.70
CA THR A 126 8.18 -1.23 7.74
C THR A 126 7.34 -0.13 8.36
N PHE A 127 6.99 0.86 7.53
CA PHE A 127 5.94 1.82 7.75
C PHE A 127 4.86 1.59 6.68
N GLY A 128 3.62 1.34 7.11
CA GLY A 128 2.54 0.94 6.23
C GLY A 128 1.20 1.56 6.60
N ALA A 129 0.23 1.44 5.69
CA ALA A 129 -1.17 1.70 5.98
C ALA A 129 -1.98 0.41 5.90
N ARG A 130 -2.90 0.22 6.84
CA ARG A 130 -3.85 -0.90 6.88
C ARG A 130 -5.07 -0.56 6.05
N ILE A 131 -5.42 -1.45 5.13
CA ILE A 131 -6.56 -1.28 4.23
C ILE A 131 -7.70 -2.22 4.65
N LYS A 132 -8.94 -1.70 4.69
CA LYS A 132 -10.15 -2.51 4.76
C LYS A 132 -10.72 -2.66 3.36
N LEU A 133 -10.72 -3.89 2.85
CA LEU A 133 -11.31 -4.19 1.55
C LEU A 133 -12.84 -4.30 1.67
N THR A 134 -13.55 -3.84 0.65
CA THR A 134 -14.99 -4.06 0.51
C THR A 134 -15.29 -5.51 0.11
N ASN A 135 -16.56 -5.93 0.22
CA ASN A 135 -16.97 -7.27 -0.23
C ASN A 135 -16.63 -7.51 -1.70
N ASP A 136 -16.80 -6.51 -2.58
CA ASP A 136 -16.48 -6.63 -4.00
C ASP A 136 -14.95 -6.74 -4.23
N GLN A 137 -14.16 -5.98 -3.47
CA GLN A 137 -12.70 -6.05 -3.54
C GLN A 137 -12.18 -7.40 -3.02
N LEU A 138 -12.84 -7.99 -2.02
CA LEU A 138 -12.50 -9.32 -1.50
C LEU A 138 -12.70 -10.42 -2.55
N LEU A 139 -13.59 -10.25 -3.54
CA LEU A 139 -13.72 -11.20 -4.65
C LEU A 139 -12.45 -11.26 -5.54
N LEU A 140 -11.64 -10.20 -5.52
CA LEU A 140 -10.35 -10.11 -6.21
C LEU A 140 -9.17 -10.47 -5.30
N TRP A 141 -9.39 -10.74 -4.01
CA TRP A 141 -8.30 -11.01 -3.09
C TRP A 141 -7.81 -12.46 -3.21
N ASN A 142 -6.50 -12.66 -3.36
CA ASN A 142 -5.90 -13.99 -3.47
C ASN A 142 -4.53 -14.10 -2.79
N GLN A 143 -4.32 -13.31 -1.73
CA GLN A 143 -3.14 -13.41 -0.88
C GLN A 143 -3.36 -14.43 0.23
N ASN A 144 -2.27 -15.00 0.75
CA ASN A 144 -2.31 -15.77 1.97
C ASN A 144 -2.31 -14.82 3.19
N ASP A 145 -3.47 -14.72 3.85
CA ASP A 145 -3.68 -13.89 5.06
C ASP A 145 -3.24 -14.56 6.36
N THR A 146 -2.78 -15.80 6.32
CA THR A 146 -2.39 -16.59 7.51
C THR A 146 -0.88 -16.77 7.65
N GLU A 147 -0.12 -16.55 6.58
CA GLU A 147 1.34 -16.59 6.62
C GLU A 147 1.88 -15.41 7.42
N GLY A 148 2.48 -15.72 8.57
CA GLY A 148 3.36 -14.80 9.31
C GLY A 148 4.71 -14.64 8.62
N ASN A 149 5.59 -13.83 9.21
CA ASN A 149 6.90 -13.52 8.63
C ASN A 149 7.71 -14.80 8.27
N PRO A 150 8.14 -14.96 7.00
CA PRO A 150 9.11 -16.00 6.67
C PRO A 150 10.45 -15.69 7.36
N PRO A 151 11.29 -16.71 7.65
CA PRO A 151 12.64 -16.47 8.14
C PRO A 151 13.36 -15.52 7.17
N GLN A 152 13.90 -14.40 7.67
CA GLN A 152 14.69 -13.48 6.85
C GLN A 152 15.89 -14.25 6.27
N SER A 153 15.78 -14.70 5.02
CA SER A 153 16.93 -15.15 4.26
C SER A 153 17.80 -13.92 3.99
N ALA A 154 19.08 -13.99 4.35
CA ALA A 154 20.09 -12.96 4.09
C ALA A 154 20.33 -12.64 2.59
N ALA A 155 19.51 -13.17 1.68
CA ALA A 155 19.57 -12.90 0.26
C ALA A 155 18.63 -11.73 -0.06
N ASN A 156 19.20 -10.65 -0.60
CA ASN A 156 18.54 -9.43 -1.08
C ASN A 156 18.54 -8.22 -0.12
N ALA A 157 19.55 -8.09 0.74
CA ALA A 157 19.94 -6.76 1.17
C ALA A 157 20.48 -5.99 -0.05
N LYS A 158 19.59 -5.31 -0.80
CA LYS A 158 20.00 -4.33 -1.79
C LYS A 158 20.67 -3.18 -1.04
N GLU A 159 21.80 -2.70 -1.56
CA GLU A 159 22.52 -1.58 -0.94
C GLU A 159 21.60 -0.35 -0.80
N PRO A 160 21.77 0.45 0.27
CA PRO A 160 20.95 1.63 0.49
C PRO A 160 21.11 2.59 -0.70
N THR A 161 20.05 2.76 -1.49
CA THR A 161 19.98 3.84 -2.46
C THR A 161 19.93 5.17 -1.70
N SER A 162 20.67 6.16 -2.20
CA SER A 162 20.81 7.50 -1.63
C SER A 162 19.47 8.09 -1.12
N PRO A 163 19.50 8.90 -0.05
CA PRO A 163 18.29 9.49 0.52
C PRO A 163 17.54 10.27 -0.57
N VAL A 164 16.32 9.83 -0.86
CA VAL A 164 15.43 10.52 -1.79
C VAL A 164 14.96 11.80 -1.11
N THR A 165 15.33 12.94 -1.68
CA THR A 165 14.84 14.25 -1.25
C THR A 165 13.38 14.36 -1.66
N TYR A 166 12.47 14.16 -0.69
CA TYR A 166 11.06 14.45 -0.90
C TYR A 166 10.88 15.95 -1.06
N TYR A 167 10.60 16.40 -2.28
CA TYR A 167 10.14 17.76 -2.51
C TYR A 167 8.83 17.96 -1.74
N GLN A 168 8.88 18.78 -0.68
CA GLN A 168 7.69 19.35 -0.05
C GLN A 168 7.05 20.33 -1.03
N SER A 169 6.40 19.81 -2.06
CA SER A 169 5.40 20.57 -2.79
C SER A 169 4.34 21.01 -1.78
N HIS A 170 3.90 22.27 -1.84
CA HIS A 170 2.72 22.75 -1.15
C HIS A 170 1.49 22.04 -1.73
N THR A 171 1.33 20.76 -1.42
CA THR A 171 0.27 19.93 -1.97
C THR A 171 -0.98 20.18 -1.14
N VAL A 172 -2.00 20.74 -1.77
CA VAL A 172 -3.35 20.80 -1.21
C VAL A 172 -3.80 19.36 -0.94
N PHE A 173 -4.13 19.04 0.31
CA PHE A 173 -4.65 17.72 0.65
C PHE A 173 -6.00 17.54 -0.05
N LYS A 174 -6.09 16.59 -1.00
CA LYS A 174 -7.39 16.13 -1.50
C LYS A 174 -7.98 15.23 -0.43
N GLU A 175 -8.51 15.86 0.62
CA GLU A 175 -9.03 15.17 1.78
C GLU A 175 -10.36 14.53 1.43
N ASN A 176 -10.31 13.23 1.15
CA ASN A 176 -11.49 12.40 1.11
C ASN A 176 -11.41 11.44 2.30
N ALA A 177 -12.31 11.62 3.26
CA ALA A 177 -12.33 10.88 4.50
C ALA A 177 -13.76 10.68 4.99
N THR A 178 -13.99 9.57 5.67
CA THR A 178 -15.28 9.23 6.28
C THR A 178 -15.08 8.79 7.72
N ASP A 179 -16.18 8.58 8.45
CA ASP A 179 -16.12 8.12 9.83
C ASP A 179 -15.36 6.80 9.94
N GLN A 180 -14.59 6.66 11.02
CA GLN A 180 -13.80 5.47 11.25
C GLN A 180 -14.68 4.22 11.39
N ASP A 181 -14.09 3.08 11.05
CA ASP A 181 -14.71 1.78 11.19
C ASP A 181 -15.20 1.54 12.64
N PRO A 182 -16.45 1.08 12.83
CA PRO A 182 -16.99 0.82 14.16
C PRO A 182 -16.15 -0.17 14.97
N ASP A 183 -15.51 -1.15 14.32
CA ASP A 183 -14.67 -2.13 14.99
C ASP A 183 -13.35 -1.48 15.47
N VAL A 184 -12.79 -0.52 14.73
CA VAL A 184 -11.68 0.29 15.26
C VAL A 184 -12.12 1.07 16.51
N MET A 185 -13.33 1.63 16.50
CA MET A 185 -13.85 2.39 17.65
C MET A 185 -14.18 1.51 18.86
N GLY A 186 -14.40 0.20 18.64
CA GLY A 186 -14.84 -0.73 19.67
C GLY A 186 -13.74 -1.66 20.20
N ASN A 187 -13.13 -2.47 19.32
CA ASN A 187 -12.26 -3.59 19.71
C ASN A 187 -10.86 -3.55 19.08
N PHE A 188 -10.58 -2.59 18.19
CA PHE A 188 -9.32 -2.47 17.46
C PHE A 188 -8.91 -3.74 16.71
N GLN A 189 -9.88 -4.51 16.20
CA GLN A 189 -9.64 -5.64 15.28
C GLN A 189 -10.50 -5.49 14.02
N PRO A 190 -10.35 -4.38 13.28
CA PRO A 190 -11.26 -4.02 12.19
C PRO A 190 -11.15 -4.90 10.94
N THR A 191 -10.08 -5.68 10.83
CA THR A 191 -9.89 -6.73 9.82
C THR A 191 -9.25 -7.95 10.47
N SER A 192 -9.80 -9.14 10.22
CA SER A 192 -9.23 -10.41 10.69
C SER A 192 -9.58 -11.53 9.71
N GLY A 193 -8.63 -12.39 9.38
CA GLY A 193 -8.86 -13.48 8.42
C GLY A 193 -8.76 -13.00 6.97
N PHE A 194 -9.72 -13.39 6.13
CA PHE A 194 -9.63 -13.10 4.69
C PHE A 194 -9.59 -11.60 4.39
N GLY A 195 -8.57 -11.16 3.65
CA GLY A 195 -8.29 -9.74 3.37
C GLY A 195 -7.46 -9.02 4.42
N SER A 196 -7.09 -9.66 5.54
CA SER A 196 -6.41 -8.97 6.64
C SER A 196 -5.00 -8.47 6.30
N LYS A 197 -4.36 -9.06 5.29
CA LYS A 197 -3.04 -8.63 4.80
C LYS A 197 -3.10 -7.44 3.83
N ALA A 198 -4.27 -6.88 3.54
CA ALA A 198 -4.41 -5.71 2.67
C ALA A 198 -3.74 -4.47 3.26
N HIS A 199 -2.77 -3.91 2.53
CA HIS A 199 -1.95 -2.81 3.00
C HIS A 199 -1.42 -1.94 1.85
N LEU A 200 -0.93 -0.75 2.21
CA LEU A 200 -0.05 0.07 1.38
C LEU A 200 1.31 0.18 2.06
N THR A 201 2.39 -0.08 1.34
CA THR A 201 3.75 0.14 1.87
C THR A 201 4.16 1.59 1.68
N LEU A 202 4.42 2.29 2.79
CA LEU A 202 4.77 3.71 2.81
C LEU A 202 6.28 3.93 2.92
N GLY A 203 7.00 2.96 3.48
CA GLY A 203 8.46 2.90 3.51
C GLY A 203 8.97 1.64 4.21
N CYS A 204 10.18 1.23 3.89
CA CYS A 204 10.87 0.08 4.47
C CYS A 204 12.21 0.53 5.05
N SER A 205 12.68 -0.16 6.09
CA SER A 205 14.05 0.01 6.58
C SER A 205 15.06 -0.54 5.56
N PRO A 206 16.34 -0.15 5.65
CA PRO A 206 17.35 -0.56 4.67
C PRO A 206 17.41 -2.08 4.48
N GLY A 207 17.37 -2.53 3.22
CA GLY A 207 17.43 -3.95 2.86
C GLY A 207 16.14 -4.75 3.09
N VAL A 208 15.04 -4.11 3.52
CA VAL A 208 13.74 -4.76 3.70
C VAL A 208 12.88 -4.60 2.43
N ALA A 209 12.33 -5.72 1.95
CA ALA A 209 11.43 -5.72 0.80
C ALA A 209 10.01 -5.28 1.17
N ALA A 210 9.31 -4.60 0.26
CA ALA A 210 7.97 -4.03 0.50
C ALA A 210 6.89 -5.05 0.88
N VAL A 211 7.03 -6.32 0.46
CA VAL A 211 6.12 -7.41 0.85
C VAL A 211 6.09 -7.65 2.37
N THR A 212 7.15 -7.26 3.07
CA THR A 212 7.29 -7.40 4.52
C THR A 212 6.18 -6.67 5.28
N THR A 213 5.68 -5.55 4.76
CA THR A 213 4.62 -4.77 5.40
C THR A 213 3.34 -5.59 5.59
N GLY A 214 3.04 -6.48 4.64
CA GLY A 214 1.89 -7.39 4.76
C GLY A 214 2.07 -8.42 5.87
N TYR A 215 3.25 -9.00 6.01
CA TYR A 215 3.55 -9.94 7.09
C TYR A 215 3.51 -9.25 8.46
N ASP A 216 4.11 -8.06 8.55
CA ASP A 216 4.08 -7.21 9.73
C ASP A 216 2.64 -6.87 10.16
N LEU A 217 1.77 -6.57 9.21
CA LEU A 217 0.36 -6.29 9.46
C LEU A 217 -0.37 -7.52 10.03
N VAL A 218 -0.16 -8.71 9.45
CA VAL A 218 -0.80 -9.95 9.93
C VAL A 218 -0.35 -10.28 11.36
N ASP A 219 0.93 -10.12 11.66
CA ASP A 219 1.46 -10.33 13.02
C ASP A 219 0.85 -9.34 14.03
N LEU A 220 0.74 -8.07 13.64
CA LEU A 220 0.08 -7.05 14.44
C LEU A 220 -1.38 -7.41 14.72
N ILE A 221 -2.15 -7.79 13.70
CA ILE A 221 -3.57 -8.20 13.83
C ILE A 221 -3.71 -9.36 14.81
N ARG A 222 -2.82 -10.36 14.75
CA ARG A 222 -2.80 -11.47 15.70
C ARG A 222 -2.57 -10.97 17.13
N LEU A 223 -1.70 -9.99 17.34
CA LEU A 223 -1.45 -9.41 18.66
C LEU A 223 -2.62 -8.60 19.18
N GLU A 224 -3.35 -7.89 18.31
CA GLU A 224 -4.62 -7.25 18.69
C GLU A 224 -5.64 -8.29 19.16
N GLY A 225 -5.67 -9.44 18.48
CA GLY A 225 -6.43 -10.64 18.84
C GLY A 225 -6.22 -11.12 20.27
N ILE A 226 -4.96 -11.17 20.69
CA ILE A 226 -4.55 -11.80 21.97
C ILE A 226 -4.49 -10.79 23.12
N ASN A 227 -4.09 -9.54 22.85
CA ASN A 227 -3.71 -8.56 23.88
C ASN A 227 -4.70 -7.39 24.01
N SER A 228 -5.93 -7.49 23.51
CA SER A 228 -6.83 -6.34 23.30
C SER A 228 -7.06 -5.45 24.54
N SER A 229 -7.01 -6.01 25.76
CA SER A 229 -7.30 -5.32 27.03
C SER A 229 -6.10 -4.70 27.76
N GLU A 230 -4.85 -5.07 27.46
CA GLU A 230 -3.65 -4.64 28.23
C GLU A 230 -2.67 -3.78 27.42
N VAL A 231 -3.02 -3.45 26.18
CA VAL A 231 -2.16 -2.71 25.25
C VAL A 231 -2.09 -1.23 25.62
N LYS A 232 -0.87 -0.74 25.84
CA LYS A 232 -0.61 0.68 26.13
C LYS A 232 -1.07 1.53 24.96
N THR A 233 -2.01 2.43 25.24
CA THR A 233 -2.71 3.24 24.25
C THR A 233 -2.57 4.72 24.59
N TYR A 234 -2.22 5.54 23.59
CA TYR A 234 -2.05 6.99 23.71
C TYR A 234 -3.06 7.69 22.82
N SER A 235 -3.70 8.75 23.32
CA SER A 235 -4.53 9.62 22.49
C SER A 235 -3.64 10.54 21.64
N LEU A 236 -3.96 10.69 20.36
CA LEU A 236 -3.24 11.57 19.45
C LEU A 236 -3.83 12.99 19.44
N SER A 237 -2.97 14.00 19.37
CA SER A 237 -3.34 15.42 19.26
C SER A 237 -4.16 15.71 17.98
N THR A 238 -3.89 14.96 16.93
CA THR A 238 -4.60 14.98 15.64
C THR A 238 -5.91 14.20 15.64
N GLY A 239 -6.26 13.58 16.78
CA GLY A 239 -7.40 12.69 16.93
C GLY A 239 -7.03 11.23 16.65
N GLY A 240 -7.57 10.33 17.46
CA GLY A 240 -7.36 8.89 17.34
C GLY A 240 -6.41 8.35 18.41
N TRP A 241 -5.83 7.19 18.14
CA TRP A 241 -5.05 6.41 19.10
C TRP A 241 -3.77 5.85 18.51
N LEU A 242 -2.70 5.83 19.30
CA LEU A 242 -1.49 5.07 19.05
C LEU A 242 -1.45 3.91 20.04
N ARG A 243 -1.23 2.69 19.55
CA ARG A 243 -1.19 1.47 20.37
C ARG A 243 0.17 0.80 20.26
N ASN A 244 0.73 0.34 21.39
CA ASN A 244 2.01 -0.35 21.49
C ASN A 244 1.81 -1.84 21.80
N TYR A 245 2.18 -2.71 20.87
CA TYR A 245 2.08 -4.17 21.02
C TYR A 245 3.39 -4.84 21.46
N GLY A 246 4.42 -4.06 21.79
CA GLY A 246 5.74 -4.53 22.17
C GLY A 246 6.68 -4.69 20.97
N GLU A 247 7.97 -4.88 21.25
CA GLU A 247 9.00 -5.18 20.23
C GLU A 247 9.04 -4.22 19.03
N GLY A 248 8.76 -2.92 19.28
CA GLY A 248 8.74 -1.90 18.23
C GLY A 248 7.52 -1.96 17.32
N GLN A 249 6.45 -2.68 17.70
CA GLN A 249 5.24 -2.84 16.90
C GLN A 249 4.15 -1.85 17.35
N TRP A 250 3.83 -0.92 16.46
CA TRP A 250 2.93 0.19 16.74
C TRP A 250 1.84 0.30 15.69
N ILE A 251 0.61 0.62 16.13
CA ILE A 251 -0.52 0.89 15.24
C ILE A 251 -1.15 2.24 15.58
N PHE A 252 -1.43 3.02 14.54
CA PHE A 252 -2.12 4.30 14.59
C PHE A 252 -3.54 4.10 14.06
N TYR A 253 -4.53 4.46 14.87
CA TYR A 253 -5.93 4.46 14.51
C TYR A 253 -6.48 5.88 14.51
N PRO A 254 -6.68 6.50 13.33
CA PRO A 254 -7.34 7.80 13.23
C PRO A 254 -8.83 7.70 13.60
N THR A 255 -9.47 8.83 13.88
CA THR A 255 -10.94 8.92 14.03
C THR A 255 -11.69 8.94 12.69
N LYS A 256 -10.97 8.93 11.57
CA LYS A 256 -11.51 8.88 10.20
C LYS A 256 -10.77 7.87 9.34
N GLN A 257 -11.47 7.23 8.41
CA GLN A 257 -10.86 6.46 7.34
C GLN A 257 -10.47 7.40 6.20
N PHE A 258 -9.36 7.12 5.52
CA PHE A 258 -8.96 7.85 4.32
C PHE A 258 -9.36 7.08 3.07
N LEU A 259 -10.05 7.79 2.17
CA LEU A 259 -10.62 7.24 0.95
C LEU A 259 -9.67 7.52 -0.22
N LEU A 260 -9.12 6.45 -0.79
CA LEU A 260 -8.08 6.50 -1.80
C LEU A 260 -8.61 5.91 -3.10
N GLU A 261 -9.00 6.79 -4.02
CA GLU A 261 -9.46 6.37 -5.35
C GLU A 261 -8.33 5.65 -6.09
N SER A 262 -8.63 4.46 -6.60
CA SER A 262 -7.63 3.51 -7.11
C SER A 262 -8.18 2.74 -8.31
N THR A 263 -7.30 2.35 -9.24
CA THR A 263 -7.65 1.53 -10.40
C THR A 263 -7.09 0.13 -10.25
N PHE A 264 -7.90 -0.90 -10.52
CA PHE A 264 -7.44 -2.29 -10.49
C PHE A 264 -6.74 -2.67 -11.80
N LEU A 265 -5.46 -3.07 -11.73
CA LEU A 265 -4.59 -3.32 -12.89
C LEU A 265 -3.59 -4.46 -12.59
N GLY A 266 -2.94 -4.94 -13.65
CA GLY A 266 -1.74 -5.78 -13.56
C GLY A 266 -0.48 -4.94 -13.74
N TYR A 267 0.54 -5.16 -12.91
CA TYR A 267 1.86 -4.52 -13.04
C TYR A 267 2.85 -5.46 -13.70
N GLY A 268 3.41 -5.10 -14.86
CA GLY A 268 4.33 -5.94 -15.62
C GLY A 268 5.74 -6.02 -15.00
N SER A 269 6.44 -7.15 -15.22
CA SER A 269 7.88 -7.26 -14.95
C SER A 269 8.68 -6.77 -16.17
N GLY A 270 9.38 -5.64 -16.07
CA GLY A 270 10.25 -5.10 -17.13
C GLY A 270 9.83 -3.72 -17.65
N ALA A 271 10.31 -3.30 -18.83
CA ALA A 271 10.05 -1.99 -19.42
C ALA A 271 8.54 -1.64 -19.63
N HIS A 272 7.66 -2.64 -19.48
CA HIS A 272 6.19 -2.48 -19.48
C HIS A 272 5.61 -2.02 -18.14
N GLY A 273 6.39 -1.93 -17.05
CA GLY A 273 5.99 -1.25 -15.81
C GLY A 273 5.74 0.25 -15.99
N LEU A 274 6.32 0.85 -17.05
CA LEU A 274 6.02 2.20 -17.48
C LEU A 274 4.61 2.35 -18.07
N GLU A 275 4.01 1.29 -18.63
CA GLU A 275 2.69 1.39 -19.26
C GLU A 275 1.55 1.57 -18.25
N ALA A 276 1.66 1.05 -17.02
CA ALA A 276 0.65 1.34 -15.99
C ALA A 276 0.71 2.82 -15.56
N SER A 277 1.91 3.38 -15.45
CA SER A 277 2.13 4.81 -15.17
C SER A 277 1.73 5.69 -16.36
N PHE A 278 1.98 5.26 -17.60
CA PHE A 278 1.62 5.97 -18.82
C PHE A 278 0.13 5.87 -19.16
N ALA A 279 -0.53 4.73 -18.92
CA ALA A 279 -1.98 4.58 -19.11
C ALA A 279 -2.75 5.50 -18.17
N LEU A 280 -2.27 5.66 -16.93
CA LEU A 280 -2.81 6.63 -15.97
C LEU A 280 -2.59 8.07 -16.44
N LEU A 281 -1.43 8.38 -17.03
CA LEU A 281 -1.13 9.67 -17.65
C LEU A 281 -2.03 9.95 -18.88
N CYS A 282 -2.24 8.96 -19.74
CA CYS A 282 -3.04 9.08 -20.96
C CYS A 282 -4.54 9.24 -20.66
N LEU A 283 -5.08 8.55 -19.64
CA LEU A 283 -6.47 8.73 -19.20
C LEU A 283 -6.71 10.15 -18.66
N LEU A 284 -5.72 10.74 -17.96
CA LEU A 284 -5.77 12.13 -17.52
C LEU A 284 -5.77 13.11 -18.70
N CYS A 285 -4.95 12.89 -19.73
CA CYS A 285 -4.95 13.71 -20.94
C CYS A 285 -6.28 13.64 -21.70
N CYS A 286 -6.92 12.48 -21.82
CA CYS A 286 -8.22 12.36 -22.47
C CYS A 286 -9.33 13.10 -21.71
N SER A 287 -9.34 13.06 -20.38
CA SER A 287 -10.33 13.77 -19.56
C SER A 287 -10.16 15.30 -19.60
N ALA A 288 -8.92 15.80 -19.63
CA ALA A 288 -8.63 17.22 -19.77
C ALA A 288 -9.04 17.76 -21.16
N ILE A 289 -8.81 16.99 -22.22
CA ILE A 289 -9.22 17.36 -23.58
C ILE A 289 -10.76 17.42 -23.69
N ILE A 290 -11.48 16.45 -23.12
CA ILE A 290 -12.96 16.45 -23.14
C ILE A 290 -13.54 17.64 -22.33
N SER A 291 -12.90 18.02 -21.22
CA SER A 291 -13.32 19.19 -20.44
C SER A 291 -13.10 20.50 -21.20
N MET A 292 -12.00 20.63 -21.94
CA MET A 292 -11.73 21.81 -22.77
C MET A 292 -12.71 21.98 -23.94
N PHE A 293 -13.24 20.88 -24.50
CA PHE A 293 -14.26 20.96 -25.55
C PHE A 293 -15.67 21.29 -25.04
N LYS A 294 -15.98 21.04 -23.76
CA LYS A 294 -17.26 21.42 -23.14
C LYS A 294 -17.34 22.88 -22.69
N GLU A 295 -16.19 23.52 -22.45
CA GLU A 295 -16.13 24.97 -22.14
C GLU A 295 -16.10 25.85 -23.40
N LEU A 296 -16.00 25.24 -24.59
CA LEU A 296 -15.97 25.91 -25.89
C LEU A 296 -17.26 25.70 -26.72
N SER A 297 -18.32 25.14 -26.14
CA SER A 297 -19.64 24.95 -26.76
C SER A 297 -20.74 25.75 -26.07
#